data_AF-A0A0M1JSJ3-F1
#
_entry.id   AF-A0A0M1JSJ3-F1
#
_cell.length_a   1.000
_cell.length_b   1.000
_cell.length_c   1.000
_cell.angle_alpha   90.00
_cell.angle_beta   90.00
_cell.angle_gamma   90.00
#
_symmetry.space_group_name_H-M   'P 1'
#
loop_
_entity.id
_entity.type
_entity.pdbx_description
1 polymer ?
#
loop_
_entity_poly.entity_id
_entity_poly.type
_entity_poly.pdbx_seq_one_letter_code
_entity_poly.pdbx_strand_id
1 'polypeptide(L)'
;MNKLPNNDPKLVEFLRQNRPDLPPENLDLEAQIMAAVAATSLSESVQNSPVIPFRRRSFWLMPPAIAAGLLMAWGTSRLFTPPPQTTTDLASLEVFIENTWDGVLDKDSQDWYLDF
;
A
#
# COMPACT_ATOMS: atom_id res chain seq x y z
N MET A 1 -10.98 -1.25 12.80
CA MET A 1 -10.09 -0.13 12.41
C MET A 1 -9.81 0.71 13.64
N ASN A 2 -8.56 0.74 14.13
CA ASN A 2 -8.18 1.56 15.28
C ASN A 2 -8.26 3.04 14.89
N LYS A 3 -9.21 3.77 15.49
CA LYS A 3 -9.22 5.23 15.44
C LYS A 3 -8.02 5.70 16.27
N LEU A 4 -6.98 6.21 15.64
CA LEU A 4 -5.92 6.91 16.38
C LEU A 4 -6.58 8.10 17.10
N PRO A 5 -6.35 8.28 18.41
CA PRO A 5 -6.84 9.46 19.11
C PRO A 5 -6.25 10.69 18.43
N ASN A 6 -7.09 11.63 18.01
CA ASN A 6 -6.67 12.84 17.28
C ASN A 6 -5.59 13.67 18.02
N ASN A 7 -5.37 13.42 19.32
CA ASN A 7 -4.37 14.06 20.16
C ASN A 7 -3.68 13.05 21.09
N ASP A 8 -2.99 12.05 20.55
CA ASP A 8 -2.14 11.15 21.36
C ASP A 8 -0.79 11.83 21.68
N PRO A 9 -0.55 12.27 22.94
CA PRO A 9 0.70 12.93 23.31
C PRO A 9 1.90 11.99 23.19
N LYS A 10 1.70 10.67 23.36
CA LYS A 10 2.75 9.66 23.26
C LYS A 10 3.23 9.52 21.82
N LEU A 11 2.32 9.60 20.86
CA LEU A 11 2.65 9.59 19.44
C LEU A 11 3.44 10.84 19.04
N VAL A 12 3.03 12.01 19.53
CA VAL A 12 3.74 13.27 19.29
C VAL A 12 5.17 13.20 19.83
N GLU A 13 5.34 12.67 21.04
CA GLU A 13 6.65 12.53 21.66
C GLU A 13 7.53 11.50 20.92
N PHE A 14 6.98 10.37 20.52
CA PHE A 14 7.66 9.39 19.68
C PHE A 14 8.15 10.01 18.37
N LEU A 15 7.30 10.77 17.68
CA LEU A 15 7.68 11.44 16.43
C LEU A 15 8.75 12.51 16.65
N ARG A 16 8.73 13.21 17.78
CA ARG A 16 9.79 14.18 18.11
C ARG A 16 11.12 13.49 18.38
N GLN A 17 11.12 12.35 19.08
CA GLN A 17 12.32 11.57 19.38
C GLN A 17 12.93 10.92 18.15
N ASN A 18 12.10 10.55 17.16
CA ASN A 18 12.54 9.86 15.94
C ASN A 18 12.63 10.80 14.72
N ARG A 19 12.72 12.12 14.93
CA ARG A 19 12.99 13.05 13.83
C ARG A 19 14.48 13.01 13.51
N PRO A 20 14.88 12.55 12.31
CA PRO A 20 16.25 12.70 11.87
C PRO A 20 16.59 14.18 11.70
N ASP A 21 17.87 14.50 11.89
CA ASP A 21 18.35 15.85 11.63
C ASP A 21 18.12 16.22 10.16
N LEU A 22 17.62 17.44 9.94
CA LEU A 22 17.43 17.96 8.60
C LEU A 22 18.81 18.06 7.94
N PRO A 23 18.94 17.63 6.67
CA PRO A 23 20.17 17.86 5.94
C PRO A 23 20.45 19.36 5.88
N PRO A 24 21.74 19.77 5.93
CA PRO A 24 22.10 21.17 5.84
C PRO A 24 21.59 21.77 4.52
N GLU A 25 21.16 23.02 4.59
CA GLU A 25 20.75 23.77 3.41
C GLU A 25 21.93 23.87 2.44
N ASN A 26 21.73 23.39 1.23
CA ASN A 26 22.70 23.47 0.15
C ASN A 26 22.18 24.48 -0.88
N LEU A 27 22.65 25.73 -0.75
CA LEU A 27 22.26 26.85 -1.62
C LEU A 27 22.61 26.61 -3.09
N ASP A 28 23.60 25.76 -3.37
CA ASP A 28 24.04 25.44 -4.72
C ASP A 28 23.29 24.24 -5.33
N LEU A 29 22.43 23.57 -4.55
CA LEU A 29 21.71 22.38 -5.00
C LEU A 29 20.77 22.69 -6.17
N GLU A 30 20.07 23.82 -6.11
CA GLU A 30 19.20 24.27 -7.19
C GLU A 30 19.99 24.55 -8.46
N ALA A 31 21.11 25.28 -8.34
CA ALA A 31 22.00 25.57 -9.46
C ALA A 31 22.58 24.28 -10.07
N GLN A 32 22.94 23.30 -9.22
CA GLN A 32 23.45 22.01 -9.66
C GLN A 32 22.37 21.17 -10.37
N ILE A 33 21.14 21.17 -9.87
CA ILE A 33 19.99 20.49 -10.51
C ILE A 33 19.69 21.15 -11.86
N MET A 34 19.64 22.47 -11.92
CA MET A 34 19.38 23.21 -13.15
C MET A 34 20.47 22.98 -14.21
N ALA A 35 21.74 22.96 -13.80
CA ALA A 35 22.85 22.61 -14.67
C ALA A 35 22.77 21.16 -15.18
N ALA A 36 22.38 20.21 -14.32
CA ALA A 36 22.23 18.80 -14.71
C ALA A 36 21.06 18.60 -15.68
N VAL A 37 19.92 19.28 -15.48
CA VAL A 37 18.76 19.23 -16.39
C VAL A 37 19.11 19.84 -17.74
N ALA A 38 19.77 21.00 -17.76
CA ALA A 38 20.23 21.64 -18.99
C ALA A 38 21.21 20.73 -19.76
N ALA A 39 22.16 20.10 -19.06
CA ALA A 39 23.10 19.15 -19.66
C ALA A 39 22.41 17.87 -20.18
N THR A 40 21.35 17.41 -19.52
CA THR A 40 20.61 16.20 -19.91
C THR A 40 19.70 16.46 -21.12
N SER A 41 19.12 17.66 -21.26
CA SER A 41 18.27 18.01 -22.41
C SER A 41 18.98 18.05 -23.77
N LEU A 42 20.32 18.13 -23.77
CA LEU A 42 21.13 18.04 -24.99
C LEU A 42 21.55 16.60 -25.33
N SER A 43 21.33 15.66 -24.41
CA SER A 43 21.74 14.27 -24.55
C SER A 43 20.51 13.36 -24.44
N GLU A 44 19.65 13.46 -25.45
CA GLU A 44 18.70 12.40 -25.78
C GLU A 44 19.46 11.18 -26.32
N SER A 45 20.31 10.57 -25.47
CA SER A 45 20.71 9.18 -25.59
C SER A 45 21.34 8.71 -24.28
N VAL A 46 20.60 7.82 -23.61
CA VAL A 46 21.09 6.61 -22.95
C VAL A 46 22.62 6.49 -22.86
N GLN A 47 23.16 6.58 -21.64
CA GLN A 47 24.43 6.04 -21.14
C GLN A 47 25.18 7.11 -20.36
N ASN A 48 25.13 7.04 -19.03
CA ASN A 48 26.24 7.34 -18.12
C ASN A 48 25.77 7.14 -16.67
N SER A 49 25.24 5.95 -16.38
CA SER A 49 25.33 5.40 -15.03
C SER A 49 26.65 4.63 -14.96
N PRO A 50 27.49 4.80 -13.93
CA PRO A 50 28.66 3.95 -13.75
C PRO A 50 28.18 2.53 -13.51
N VAL A 51 28.16 1.74 -14.58
CA VAL A 51 27.78 0.33 -14.55
C VAL A 51 28.84 -0.40 -13.72
N ILE A 52 28.50 -0.65 -12.46
CA ILE A 52 29.21 -1.62 -11.62
C ILE A 52 29.27 -2.93 -12.42
N PRO A 53 30.44 -3.58 -12.60
CA PRO A 53 30.55 -4.79 -13.41
C PRO A 53 29.97 -5.99 -12.66
N PHE A 54 28.66 -6.03 -12.47
CA PHE A 54 27.96 -7.22 -12.03
C PHE A 54 27.81 -8.19 -13.21
N ARG A 55 28.87 -9.00 -13.38
CA ARG A 55 28.77 -10.45 -13.61
C ARG A 55 27.71 -10.87 -14.65
N ARG A 56 28.06 -10.78 -15.94
CA ARG A 56 27.30 -11.23 -17.13
C ARG A 56 26.93 -12.74 -17.19
N ARG A 57 26.88 -13.46 -16.06
CA ARG A 57 26.55 -14.90 -16.03
C ARG A 57 25.12 -15.21 -15.57
N SER A 58 24.38 -14.23 -15.02
CA SER A 58 23.01 -14.45 -14.51
C SER A 58 21.88 -14.06 -15.48
N PHE A 59 22.19 -13.39 -16.59
CA PHE A 59 21.15 -12.82 -17.48
C PHE A 59 20.47 -13.82 -18.41
N TRP A 60 20.98 -15.05 -18.53
CA TRP A 60 20.38 -16.04 -19.42
C TRP A 60 19.27 -16.89 -18.78
N LEU A 61 19.10 -16.79 -17.44
CA LEU A 61 18.07 -17.52 -16.69
C LEU A 61 16.95 -16.62 -16.14
N MET A 62 17.03 -15.31 -16.35
CA MET A 62 16.00 -14.35 -15.91
C MET A 62 14.69 -14.41 -16.73
N PRO A 63 14.68 -14.65 -18.06
CA PRO A 63 13.43 -14.68 -18.81
C PRO A 63 12.40 -15.74 -18.33
N PRO A 64 12.78 -17.01 -18.08
CA PRO A 64 11.80 -18.03 -17.69
C PRO A 64 11.28 -17.82 -16.26
N ALA A 65 12.08 -17.29 -15.33
CA ALA A 65 11.65 -17.05 -13.96
C ALA A 65 10.57 -15.96 -13.87
N ILE A 66 10.71 -14.90 -14.67
CA ILE A 66 9.71 -13.82 -14.75
C ILE A 66 8.40 -14.35 -15.39
N ALA A 67 8.51 -15.12 -16.47
CA ALA A 67 7.35 -15.72 -17.13
C ALA A 67 6.61 -16.71 -16.22
N ALA A 68 7.35 -17.56 -15.48
CA ALA A 68 6.77 -18.48 -14.51
C ALA A 68 6.08 -17.74 -13.36
N GLY A 69 6.68 -16.66 -12.86
CA GLY A 69 6.07 -15.79 -11.84
C GLY A 69 4.75 -15.16 -12.30
N LEU A 70 4.71 -14.64 -13.54
CA LEU A 70 3.49 -14.09 -14.13
C LEU A 70 2.40 -15.14 -14.34
N LEU A 71 2.74 -16.33 -14.83
CA LEU A 71 1.78 -17.42 -15.00
C LEU A 71 1.25 -17.93 -13.66
N MET A 72 2.08 -17.98 -12.64
CA MET A 72 1.66 -18.40 -11.30
C MET A 72 0.76 -17.35 -10.63
N ALA A 73 1.09 -16.05 -10.77
CA ALA A 73 0.25 -14.96 -10.30
C ALA A 73 -1.10 -14.88 -11.05
N TRP A 74 -1.10 -15.13 -12.36
CA TRP A 74 -2.31 -15.15 -13.17
C TRP A 74 -3.17 -16.40 -12.94
N GLY A 75 -2.54 -17.56 -12.75
CA GLY A 75 -3.24 -18.81 -12.43
C GLY A 75 -3.90 -18.75 -11.07
N THR A 76 -3.17 -18.23 -10.06
CA THR A 76 -3.72 -18.04 -8.71
C THR A 76 -4.83 -17.00 -8.70
N SER A 77 -4.72 -15.88 -9.43
CA SER A 77 -5.82 -14.91 -9.49
C SER A 77 -7.11 -15.53 -10.02
N ARG A 78 -7.05 -16.40 -11.04
CA ARG A 78 -8.23 -17.12 -11.54
C ARG A 78 -8.75 -18.22 -10.61
N LEU A 79 -7.86 -18.88 -9.86
CA LEU A 79 -8.24 -19.92 -8.90
C LEU A 79 -8.86 -19.36 -7.61
N PHE A 80 -8.45 -18.15 -7.22
CA PHE A 80 -8.96 -17.46 -6.03
C PHE A 80 -10.08 -16.46 -6.33
N THR A 81 -10.49 -16.28 -7.58
CA THR A 81 -11.72 -15.54 -7.87
C THR A 81 -12.90 -16.37 -7.36
N PRO A 82 -13.66 -15.89 -6.35
CA PRO A 82 -14.88 -16.58 -5.94
C PRO A 82 -15.83 -16.65 -7.13
N PRO A 83 -16.57 -17.76 -7.30
CA PRO A 83 -17.55 -17.87 -8.36
C PRO A 83 -18.54 -16.69 -8.29
N PRO A 84 -19.05 -16.22 -9.45
CA PRO A 84 -20.06 -15.16 -9.46
C PRO A 84 -21.23 -15.59 -8.58
N GLN A 85 -21.48 -14.80 -7.53
CA GLN A 85 -22.53 -15.10 -6.56
C GLN A 85 -23.88 -15.09 -7.28
N THR A 86 -24.72 -16.09 -7.01
CA THR A 86 -26.04 -16.16 -7.61
C THR A 86 -26.97 -15.15 -6.92
N THR A 87 -28.03 -14.73 -7.59
CA THR A 87 -29.01 -13.77 -7.03
C THR A 87 -29.61 -14.25 -5.70
N THR A 88 -29.65 -15.57 -5.49
CA THR A 88 -30.12 -16.21 -4.27
C THR A 88 -29.13 -16.07 -3.11
N ASP A 89 -27.82 -16.15 -3.40
CA ASP A 89 -26.78 -15.97 -2.39
C ASP A 89 -26.75 -14.52 -1.89
N LEU A 90 -27.01 -13.57 -2.80
CA LEU A 90 -27.09 -12.13 -2.49
C LEU A 90 -28.30 -11.81 -1.61
N ALA A 91 -29.49 -12.35 -1.93
CA ALA A 91 -30.68 -12.20 -1.10
C ALA A 91 -30.49 -12.81 0.30
N SER A 92 -29.80 -13.95 0.39
CA SER A 92 -29.49 -14.58 1.68
C SER A 92 -28.52 -13.74 2.52
N LEU A 93 -27.57 -13.07 1.86
CA LEU A 93 -26.62 -12.16 2.51
C LEU A 93 -27.30 -10.88 3.00
N GLU A 94 -28.22 -10.32 2.21
CA GLU A 94 -29.01 -9.14 2.59
C GLU A 94 -29.82 -9.42 3.86
N VAL A 95 -30.56 -10.53 3.88
CA VAL A 95 -31.32 -10.97 5.06
C VAL A 95 -30.42 -11.24 6.27
N PHE A 96 -29.21 -11.78 6.06
CA PHE A 96 -28.24 -11.98 7.15
C PHE A 96 -27.75 -10.65 7.73
N ILE A 97 -27.45 -9.67 6.87
CA ILE A 97 -27.01 -8.34 7.28
C ILE A 97 -28.13 -7.65 8.05
N GLU A 98 -29.37 -7.62 7.54
CA GLU A 98 -30.54 -7.03 8.21
C GLU A 98 -30.75 -7.63 9.60
N ASN A 99 -30.79 -8.96 9.72
CA ASN A 99 -30.98 -9.65 11.01
C ASN A 99 -29.82 -9.39 11.99
N THR A 100 -28.60 -9.22 11.49
CA THR A 100 -27.44 -8.93 12.34
C THR A 100 -27.50 -7.50 12.88
N TRP A 101 -27.95 -6.54 12.07
CA TRP A 101 -28.11 -5.14 12.50
C TRP A 101 -29.25 -4.97 13.51
N ASP A 102 -30.39 -5.61 13.28
CA ASP A 102 -31.53 -5.55 14.20
C ASP A 102 -31.19 -6.17 15.57
N GLY A 103 -30.48 -7.30 15.59
CA GLY A 103 -30.10 -7.97 16.83
C GLY A 103 -29.08 -7.21 17.69
N VAL A 104 -28.31 -6.28 17.11
CA VAL A 104 -27.35 -5.43 17.83
C VAL A 104 -28.05 -4.20 18.42
N LEU A 105 -29.03 -3.62 17.71
CA LEU A 105 -29.78 -2.45 18.19
C LEU A 105 -30.78 -2.79 19.31
N ASP A 106 -31.40 -3.97 19.26
CA ASP A 106 -32.34 -4.39 20.30
C ASP A 106 -31.65 -4.63 21.65
N LYS A 107 -30.43 -5.17 21.65
CA LYS A 107 -29.69 -5.45 22.90
C LYS A 107 -29.28 -4.22 23.69
N ASP A 108 -28.96 -3.11 23.02
CA ASP A 108 -28.58 -1.86 23.70
C ASP A 108 -29.80 -1.09 24.24
N SER A 109 -31.01 -1.44 23.80
CA SER A 109 -32.24 -0.73 24.17
C SER A 109 -32.96 -1.30 25.41
N GLN A 110 -32.56 -2.48 25.91
CA GLN A 110 -33.30 -3.20 26.95
C GLN A 110 -32.58 -3.25 28.31
N ASP A 111 -31.28 -2.94 28.37
CA ASP A 111 -30.49 -2.99 29.61
C ASP A 111 -30.66 -1.77 30.53
N TRP A 112 -31.30 -0.68 30.06
CA TRP A 112 -31.48 0.55 30.86
C TRP A 112 -32.84 0.66 31.58
N TYR A 113 -33.71 -0.36 31.48
CA TYR A 113 -35.06 -0.33 32.08
C TYR A 113 -35.25 -1.14 33.36
N LEU A 114 -34.22 -1.82 33.87
CA LEU A 114 -34.33 -2.71 35.04
C LEU A 114 -33.70 -2.16 36.33
N ASP A 115 -33.49 -0.85 36.44
CA ASP A 115 -32.89 -0.25 37.64
C ASP A 115 -33.64 1.03 38.07
N PHE A 116 -34.91 0.89 38.49
CA PHE A 116 -35.65 1.86 39.32
C PHE A 116 -36.73 1.18 40.16
#